data_AF-A0A9D2JDY0-F1
#
_entry.id   AF-A0A9D2JDY0-F1
#
_cell.length_a   1.000
_cell.length_b   1.000
_cell.length_c   1.000
_cell.angle_alpha   90.00
_cell.angle_beta   90.00
_cell.angle_gamma   90.00
#
_symmetry.space_group_name_H-M   'P 1'
#
loop_
_entity.id
_entity.type
_entity.pdbx_description
1 polymer ?
#
loop_
_entity_poly.entity_id
_entity_poly.type
_entity_poly.pdbx_seq_one_letter_code
_entity_poly.pdbx_strand_id
1 'polypeptide(L)' 'YERDSFKRVVALAEDEDMQKRWKYFLKNIKDNTLEFSVVIAEIQTFLEPVFDAIVNEEEWQEWWNFITKWKKRKVS' A
#
# COMPACT_ATOMS: atom_id res chain seq x y z
N TYR A 1 10.38 11.61 -9.57
CA TYR A 1 9.01 11.58 -9.03
C TYR A 1 8.93 12.53 -7.85
N GLU A 2 7.86 13.31 -7.68
CA GLU A 2 7.72 14.21 -6.52
C GLU A 2 7.32 13.40 -5.28
N ARG A 3 8.03 13.61 -4.16
CA ARG A 3 7.79 12.91 -2.88
C ARG A 3 6.34 13.03 -2.40
N ASP A 4 5.67 14.12 -2.74
CA ASP A 4 4.27 14.37 -2.38
C ASP A 4 3.26 13.59 -3.24
N SER A 5 3.69 12.99 -4.36
CA SER A 5 2.81 12.19 -5.22
C SER A 5 2.26 10.96 -4.48
N PHE A 6 3.05 10.40 -3.56
CA PHE A 6 2.67 9.20 -2.81
C PHE A 6 1.66 9.50 -1.70
N LYS A 7 1.68 10.71 -1.13
CA LYS A 7 0.71 11.15 -0.10
C LYS A 7 -0.74 11.08 -0.58
N ARG A 8 -0.97 11.13 -1.90
CA ARG A 8 -2.30 10.95 -2.49
C ARG A 8 -2.87 9.55 -2.25
N VAL A 9 -2.03 8.52 -2.18
CA VAL A 9 -2.47 7.14 -1.88
C VAL A 9 -3.03 7.07 -0.45
N VAL A 10 -2.33 7.69 0.50
CA VAL A 10 -2.76 7.76 1.91
C VAL A 10 -4.06 8.54 2.05
N ALA A 11 -4.19 9.64 1.32
CA ALA A 11 -5.39 10.47 1.33
C ALA A 11 -6.65 9.73 0.84
N LEU A 12 -6.51 8.64 0.06
CA LEU A 12 -7.65 7.83 -0.36
C LEU A 12 -8.36 7.16 0.83
N ALA A 13 -7.66 6.88 1.93
CA ALA A 13 -8.28 6.27 3.10
C ALA A 13 -9.39 7.15 3.69
N GLU A 14 -9.26 8.47 3.59
CA GLU A 14 -10.20 9.47 4.10
C GLU A 14 -11.23 9.93 3.05
N ASP A 15 -11.14 9.43 1.82
CA ASP A 15 -12.07 9.77 0.74
C ASP A 15 -13.39 9.00 0.92
N GLU A 16 -14.47 9.74 1.20
CA GLU A 16 -15.79 9.15 1.43
C GLU A 16 -16.31 8.32 0.25
N ASP A 17 -16.05 8.76 -0.97
CA ASP A 17 -16.54 8.07 -2.17
C ASP A 17 -15.78 6.78 -2.40
N MET A 18 -14.48 6.75 -2.10
CA MET A 18 -13.67 5.54 -2.11
C MET A 18 -14.10 4.56 -1.02
N GLN A 19 -14.37 5.05 0.20
CA GLN A 19 -14.90 4.21 1.28
C GLN A 19 -16.27 3.61 0.92
N LYS A 20 -17.16 4.38 0.28
CA LYS A 20 -18.46 3.88 -0.21
C LYS A 20 -18.25 2.78 -1.25
N ARG A 21 -17.38 3.00 -2.25
CA ARG A 21 -17.05 2.00 -3.28
C ARG A 21 -16.47 0.72 -2.67
N TRP A 22 -15.60 0.84 -1.67
CA TRP A 22 -15.06 -0.30 -0.95
C TRP A 22 -16.15 -1.10 -0.23
N LYS A 23 -17.06 -0.42 0.48
CA LYS A 23 -18.21 -1.07 1.14
C LYS A 23 -19.13 -1.81 0.15
N TYR A 24 -19.35 -1.26 -1.04
CA TYR A 24 -20.09 -1.95 -2.09
C TYR A 24 -19.36 -3.19 -2.61
N PHE A 25 -18.04 -3.09 -2.81
CA PHE A 25 -17.20 -4.22 -3.21
C PHE A 25 -17.26 -5.36 -2.19
N LEU A 26 -17.08 -5.05 -0.90
CA LEU A 26 -17.21 -5.97 0.23
C LEU A 26 -18.55 -6.71 0.26
N LYS A 27 -19.67 -5.97 0.12
CA LYS A 27 -21.01 -6.56 0.03
C LYS A 27 -21.14 -7.57 -1.11
N ASN A 28 -20.54 -7.29 -2.27
CA ASN A 28 -20.61 -8.18 -3.44
C ASN A 28 -19.87 -9.50 -3.21
N ILE A 29 -18.76 -9.47 -2.47
CA ILE A 29 -17.99 -10.69 -2.12
C ILE A 29 -18.48 -11.37 -0.83
N LYS A 30 -19.55 -10.84 -0.21
CA LYS A 30 -20.13 -11.31 1.07
C LYS A 30 -19.12 -11.33 2.22
N ASP A 31 -18.16 -10.41 2.20
CA ASP A 31 -17.16 -10.21 3.25
C ASP A 31 -17.27 -8.77 3.75
N ASN A 32 -17.39 -8.57 5.06
CA ASN A 32 -17.50 -7.24 5.68
C ASN A 32 -16.40 -7.01 6.73
N THR A 33 -15.31 -7.78 6.70
CA THR A 33 -14.36 -7.83 7.82
C THR A 33 -13.19 -6.87 7.68
N LEU A 34 -12.96 -6.30 6.48
CA LEU A 34 -11.75 -5.54 6.19
C LEU A 34 -12.04 -4.06 5.94
N GLU A 35 -11.60 -3.21 6.87
CA GLU A 35 -11.72 -1.76 6.76
C GLU A 35 -10.88 -1.20 5.61
N PHE A 36 -11.39 -0.20 4.91
CA PHE A 36 -10.70 0.39 3.75
C PHE A 36 -9.36 1.02 4.14
N SER A 37 -9.30 1.65 5.32
CA SER A 37 -8.08 2.23 5.87
C SER A 37 -6.98 1.19 6.07
N VAL A 38 -7.33 -0.04 6.48
CA VAL A 38 -6.38 -1.15 6.63
C VAL A 38 -5.79 -1.55 5.27
N VAL A 39 -6.63 -1.58 4.23
CA VAL A 39 -6.18 -1.87 2.86
C VAL A 39 -5.23 -0.80 2.33
N ILE A 40 -5.57 0.48 2.51
CA ILE A 40 -4.71 1.58 2.08
C ILE A 40 -3.38 1.58 2.84
N ALA A 41 -3.39 1.31 4.15
CA ALA A 41 -2.18 1.20 4.96
C ALA A 41 -1.26 0.05 4.49
N GLU A 42 -1.85 -1.07 4.09
CA GLU A 42 -1.10 -2.22 3.55
C GLU A 42 -0.50 -1.92 2.17
N ILE A 43 -1.27 -1.27 1.28
CA ILE A 43 -0.77 -0.78 -0.02
C ILE A 43 0.37 0.22 0.19
N GLN A 44 0.24 1.13 1.16
CA GLN A 44 1.29 2.07 1.54
C GLN A 44 2.55 1.33 1.98
N THR A 45 2.44 0.38 2.92
CA THR A 45 3.57 -0.40 3.43
C THR A 45 4.31 -1.14 2.31
N PHE A 46 3.57 -1.62 1.30
CA PHE A 46 4.16 -2.25 0.12
C PHE A 46 4.87 -1.23 -0.78
N LEU A 47 4.21 -0.13 -1.17
CA LEU A 47 4.73 0.75 -2.22
C LEU A 47 5.70 1.83 -1.75
N GLU A 48 5.59 2.30 -0.50
CA GLU A 48 6.37 3.43 0.03
C GLU A 48 7.89 3.24 -0.12
N PRO A 49 8.50 2.13 0.35
CA PRO A 49 9.94 1.97 0.26
C PRO A 49 10.43 1.76 -1.18
N VAL A 50 9.60 1.16 -2.05
CA VAL A 50 9.89 1.04 -3.48
C VAL A 50 9.91 2.42 -4.14
N PHE A 51 8.95 3.27 -3.78
CA PHE A 51 8.86 4.64 -4.28
C PHE A 51 10.04 5.49 -3.79
N ASP A 52 10.40 5.39 -2.51
CA ASP A 52 11.56 6.08 -1.95
C ASP A 52 12.85 5.68 -2.67
N ALA A 53 13.07 4.39 -2.93
CA ALA A 53 14.22 3.93 -3.69
C ALA A 53 14.28 4.54 -5.10
N ILE A 54 13.14 4.61 -5.81
CA ILE A 54 13.06 5.25 -7.13
C ILE A 54 13.40 6.75 -7.06
N VAL A 55 12.90 7.47 -6.05
CA VAL A 55 13.13 8.92 -5.88
C VAL A 55 14.58 9.21 -5.52
N ASN A 56 15.22 8.35 -4.72
CA ASN A 56 16.61 8.51 -4.30
C ASN A 56 17.61 7.86 -5.27
N GLU A 57 17.15 7.27 -6.38
CA GLU A 57 17.97 6.52 -7.33
C GLU A 57 18.76 5.37 -6.68
N GLU A 58 18.18 4.75 -5.65
CA GLU A 58 18.79 3.65 -4.91
C GLU A 58 18.39 2.29 -5.51
N GLU A 59 19.33 1.33 -5.46
CA GLU A 59 19.04 -0.04 -5.89
C GLU A 59 18.11 -0.75 -4.87
N TRP A 60 16.96 -1.23 -5.34
CA TRP A 60 16.00 -1.97 -4.52
C TRP A 60 16.03 -3.47 -4.85
N GLN A 61 16.54 -4.29 -3.93
CA GLN A 61 16.64 -5.75 -4.07
C GLN A 61 15.89 -6.51 -2.96
N GLU A 62 14.97 -5.85 -2.26
CA GLU A 62 14.15 -6.51 -1.25
C GLU A 62 13.00 -7.30 -1.87
N TRP A 63 12.50 -8.31 -1.15
CA TRP A 63 11.38 -9.14 -1.57
C TRP A 63 10.24 -9.08 -0.55
N TRP A 64 9.01 -9.15 -1.05
CA TRP A 64 7.83 -9.04 -0.22
C TRP A 64 7.34 -10.41 0.27
N ASN A 65 7.10 -10.52 1.57
CA ASN A 65 6.40 -11.64 2.18
C ASN A 65 5.11 -11.15 2.81
N PHE A 66 3.97 -11.80 2.56
CA PHE A 66 2.68 -11.34 3.09
C PHE A 66 2.61 -11.33 4.63
N ILE A 67 3.40 -12.18 5.32
CA ILE A 67 3.47 -12.25 6.78
C ILE A 67 4.50 -11.26 7.33
N THR A 68 5.73 -11.34 6.81
CA THR A 68 6.89 -10.62 7.38
C THR A 68 7.25 -9.33 6.64
N LYS A 69 6.44 -8.94 5.65
CA LYS A 69 6.63 -7.76 4.80
C LYS A 69 7.96 -7.79 4.05
N TRP A 70 8.56 -6.62 3.79
CA TRP A 70 9.82 -6.49 3.06
C TRP A 70 10.98 -7.17 3.78
N LYS A 71 11.75 -7.93 3.02
CA LYS A 71 12.94 -8.64 3.47
C LYS A 71 14.10 -8.35 2.54
N LYS A 72 15.25 -8.03 3.13
CA LYS A 72 16.51 -7.94 2.40
C LYS A 72 16.85 -9.29 1.76
N ARG A 73 17.29 -9.25 0.50
CA ARG A 73 17.96 -10.40 -0.10
C ARG A 73 19.24 -10.64 0.68
N LYS A 74 19.41 -11.85 1.24
CA LYS A 74 20.71 -12.25 1.79
C LYS A 74 21.65 -12.45 0.62
N VAL A 75 22.67 -11.60 0.52
CA VAL A 75 23.82 -11.85 -0.36
C VAL A 75 24.69 -12.86 0.39
N SER A 76 24.77 -14.07 -0.15
CA SER A 76 25.63 -15.17 0.34
C SER A 76 27.10 -14.93 -0.01
#